data_AF-A0A8J4YNJ2-F1
#
_entry.id   AF-A0A8J4YNJ2-F1
#
_cell.length_a   1.000
_cell.length_b   1.000
_cell.length_c   1.000
_cell.angle_alpha   90.00
_cell.angle_beta   90.00
_cell.angle_gamma   90.00
#
_symmetry.space_group_name_H-M   'P 1'
#
loop_
_entity.id
_entity.type
_entity.pdbx_description
1 polymer ?
#
loop_
_entity_poly.entity_id
_entity_poly.type
_entity_poly.pdbx_seq_one_letter_code
_entity_poly.pdbx_strand_id
1 'polypeptide(L)'
;MTPRRRDINPTAPTDYEPGSSDMDAHTNIIPATSKENLIEEGNFKLKKELGLWDGVGIIVGIIIGSGIFVSPKGVLQFSGSMGMALIVWAVSGLLSLVGALCYAELGTLIPRSGGDYAYIYEVFGPLPAFLFLWVTLLVILPTSNTVMALTFATYIIKPAFPNCDTLPEIPVKLLAAVVICFLTWLNCANVKWAKMVQSVFTAGKFWLSRLSSVPECIT
;
A
#
# COMPACT_ATOMS: atom_id res chain seq x y z
N MET A 1 25.81 32.85 3.52
CA MET A 1 24.65 33.65 3.95
C MET A 1 23.93 32.87 5.03
N THR A 2 24.27 33.14 6.29
CA THR A 2 23.85 32.38 7.48
C THR A 2 22.81 33.20 8.25
N PRO A 3 21.65 32.65 8.67
CA PRO A 3 20.69 33.42 9.43
C PRO A 3 21.00 33.39 10.93
N ARG A 4 20.90 34.56 11.54
CA ARG A 4 21.25 34.92 12.92
C ARG A 4 20.14 34.47 13.89
N ARG A 5 20.46 33.60 14.86
CA ARG A 5 19.56 33.16 15.95
C ARG A 5 19.49 34.26 17.02
N ARG A 6 18.30 34.52 17.56
CA ARG A 6 18.00 35.57 18.54
C ARG A 6 17.92 34.91 19.93
N ASP A 7 18.84 35.25 20.81
CA ASP A 7 18.90 34.73 22.19
C ASP A 7 17.89 35.47 23.08
N ILE A 8 17.07 34.72 23.82
CA ILE A 8 16.18 35.24 24.87
C ILE A 8 16.64 34.59 26.17
N ASN A 9 17.23 35.39 27.05
CA ASN A 9 17.55 35.03 28.42
C ASN A 9 16.61 35.79 29.36
N PRO A 10 15.91 35.12 30.28
CA PRO A 10 15.38 35.78 31.46
C PRO A 10 15.81 35.05 32.74
N THR A 11 16.81 35.60 33.43
CA THR A 11 17.06 35.39 34.87
C THR A 11 16.39 36.50 35.67
N ALA A 12 15.47 36.15 36.58
CA ALA A 12 15.24 36.82 37.87
C ALA A 12 14.22 36.03 38.72
N PRO A 13 14.55 35.61 39.95
CA PRO A 13 13.60 35.08 40.93
C PRO A 13 13.16 36.19 41.90
N THR A 14 11.91 36.17 42.36
CA THR A 14 11.44 37.00 43.49
C THR A 14 10.82 36.13 44.56
N ASP A 15 11.26 36.41 45.78
CA ASP A 15 11.05 35.71 47.05
C ASP A 15 9.61 35.80 47.58
N TYR A 16 9.18 34.78 48.34
CA TYR A 16 8.11 34.90 49.33
C TYR A 16 8.28 33.89 50.48
N GLU A 17 8.40 34.40 51.71
CA GLU A 17 8.50 33.65 52.98
C GLU A 17 7.12 33.31 53.60
N PRO A 18 7.03 32.33 54.53
CA PRO A 18 5.78 31.66 54.92
C PRO A 18 5.17 32.13 56.25
N GLY A 19 3.85 31.98 56.40
CA GLY A 19 3.11 32.03 57.68
C GLY A 19 1.77 31.29 57.53
N SER A 20 1.61 30.13 58.17
CA SER A 20 0.90 29.93 59.46
C SER A 20 -0.64 29.99 59.35
N SER A 21 -1.30 28.82 59.29
CA SER A 21 -2.29 28.34 60.29
C SER A 21 -3.30 27.32 59.70
N ASP A 22 -3.36 26.16 60.35
CA ASP A 22 -4.54 25.32 60.64
C ASP A 22 -5.18 24.39 59.58
N MET A 23 -4.92 23.09 59.82
CA MET A 23 -5.85 21.96 59.98
C MET A 23 -6.89 21.58 58.90
N ASP A 24 -6.54 20.51 58.19
CA ASP A 24 -7.29 19.26 57.98
C ASP A 24 -8.75 19.29 57.51
N ALA A 25 -8.94 19.03 56.21
CA ALA A 25 -10.01 18.16 55.73
C ALA A 25 -9.62 17.55 54.37
N HIS A 26 -9.51 16.22 54.33
CA HIS A 26 -9.31 15.43 53.12
C HIS A 26 -10.35 15.77 52.05
N THR A 27 -9.93 16.37 50.94
CA THR A 27 -10.59 16.23 49.65
C THR A 27 -9.51 16.25 48.57
N ASN A 28 -9.25 15.08 47.99
CA ASN A 28 -8.41 14.93 46.81
C ASN A 28 -9.11 15.60 45.61
N ILE A 29 -9.01 16.93 45.52
CA ILE A 29 -9.29 17.66 44.29
C ILE A 29 -8.05 17.47 43.42
N ILE A 30 -8.07 16.46 42.55
CA ILE A 30 -7.12 16.40 41.43
C ILE A 30 -7.49 17.55 40.50
N PRO A 31 -6.63 18.59 40.32
CA PRO A 31 -6.95 19.68 39.43
C PRO A 31 -6.94 19.15 37.99
N ALA A 32 -7.96 19.52 37.22
CA ALA A 32 -8.20 19.12 35.83
C ALA A 32 -7.21 19.76 34.82
N THR A 33 -5.96 20.00 35.21
CA THR A 33 -4.95 20.74 34.42
C THR A 33 -3.67 19.93 34.20
N SER A 34 -3.80 18.63 33.97
CA SER A 34 -2.66 17.77 33.58
C SER A 34 -2.99 16.73 32.49
N LYS A 35 -4.15 16.86 31.82
CA LYS A 35 -4.53 16.01 30.67
C LYS A 35 -4.13 16.58 29.31
N GLU A 36 -3.30 17.61 29.28
CA GLU A 36 -2.95 18.31 28.02
C GLU A 36 -1.51 18.06 27.55
N ASN A 37 -0.75 17.18 28.21
CA ASN A 37 0.65 16.89 27.84
C ASN A 37 1.04 15.40 27.97
N LEU A 38 0.20 14.45 27.55
CA LEU A 38 0.62 13.04 27.38
C LEU A 38 0.05 12.37 26.12
N ILE A 39 -0.34 13.15 25.10
CA ILE A 39 -0.18 12.63 23.74
C ILE A 39 1.31 12.73 23.48
N GLU A 40 2.05 11.68 23.88
CA GLU A 40 3.33 11.40 23.24
C GLU A 40 3.02 11.39 21.74
N GLU A 41 3.45 12.43 21.04
CA GLU A 41 3.74 12.33 19.62
C GLU A 41 4.90 11.35 19.50
N GLY A 42 4.55 10.06 19.60
CA GLY A 42 5.41 8.95 19.29
C GLY A 42 5.84 9.15 17.86
N ASN A 43 7.01 9.75 17.69
CA ASN A 43 7.68 9.88 16.41
C ASN A 43 8.07 8.47 15.99
N PHE A 44 7.10 7.72 15.46
CA PHE A 44 7.29 6.42 14.84
C PHE A 44 8.14 6.62 13.59
N LYS A 45 9.45 6.79 13.80
CA LYS A 45 10.44 6.75 12.73
C LYS A 45 10.54 5.31 12.27
N LEU A 46 9.90 5.03 11.13
CA LEU A 46 10.12 3.81 10.37
C LEU A 46 11.63 3.65 10.16
N LYS A 47 12.19 2.56 10.66
CA LYS A 47 13.61 2.21 10.46
C LYS A 47 13.81 2.04 8.95
N LYS A 48 14.62 2.90 8.33
CA LYS A 48 14.93 2.85 6.90
C LYS A 48 15.86 1.67 6.63
N GLU A 49 15.29 0.47 6.56
CA GLU A 49 16.02 -0.78 6.30
C GLU A 49 15.93 -1.23 4.83
N LEU A 50 15.16 -0.52 3.99
CA LEU A 50 15.00 -0.87 2.57
C LEU A 50 16.10 -0.20 1.73
N GLY A 51 16.94 -1.02 1.09
CA GLY A 51 17.93 -0.55 0.12
C GLY A 51 17.33 -0.29 -1.27
N LEU A 52 18.15 0.23 -2.19
CA LEU A 52 17.74 0.49 -3.58
C LEU A 52 17.26 -0.79 -4.27
N TRP A 53 18.02 -1.88 -4.14
CA TRP A 53 17.69 -3.16 -4.77
C TRP A 53 16.44 -3.81 -4.17
N ASP A 54 16.23 -3.66 -2.86
CA ASP A 54 14.99 -4.12 -2.21
C ASP A 54 13.78 -3.33 -2.73
N GLY A 55 13.92 -2.01 -2.86
CA GLY A 55 12.89 -1.14 -3.44
C GLY A 55 12.55 -1.52 -4.88
N VAL A 56 13.56 -1.67 -5.75
CA VAL A 56 13.38 -2.09 -7.14
C VAL A 56 12.68 -3.46 -7.21
N GLY A 57 13.13 -4.43 -6.41
CA GLY A 57 12.52 -5.76 -6.39
C GLY A 57 11.06 -5.76 -5.92
N ILE A 58 10.72 -4.91 -4.94
CA ILE A 58 9.34 -4.73 -4.48
C ILE A 58 8.48 -4.16 -5.61
N ILE A 59 8.94 -3.10 -6.28
CA ILE A 59 8.18 -2.47 -7.38
C ILE A 59 7.99 -3.44 -8.54
N VAL A 60 9.04 -4.13 -8.98
CA VAL A 60 8.95 -5.17 -10.02
C VAL A 60 8.00 -6.30 -9.59
N GLY A 61 8.04 -6.69 -8.31
CA GLY A 61 7.16 -7.71 -7.75
C GLY A 61 5.68 -7.35 -7.76
N ILE A 62 5.35 -6.07 -7.55
CA ILE A 62 3.99 -5.51 -7.59
C ILE A 62 3.51 -5.34 -9.03
N ILE A 63 4.36 -4.86 -9.94
CA ILE A 63 4.01 -4.64 -11.36
C ILE A 63 3.81 -5.98 -12.09
N ILE A 64 4.69 -6.96 -11.87
CA ILE A 64 4.56 -8.32 -12.43
C ILE A 64 3.57 -9.11 -11.55
N GLY A 65 2.29 -8.78 -11.71
CA GLY A 65 1.16 -9.43 -11.04
C GLY A 65 0.53 -10.56 -11.84
N SER A 66 -0.65 -11.02 -11.39
CA SER A 66 -1.46 -12.07 -12.04
C SER A 66 -2.04 -11.66 -13.41
N GLY A 67 -2.01 -10.37 -13.75
CA GLY A 67 -2.54 -9.83 -15.01
C GLY A 67 -1.88 -10.40 -16.27
N ILE A 68 -0.61 -10.82 -16.20
CA ILE A 68 0.11 -11.39 -17.36
C ILE A 68 -0.54 -12.67 -17.91
N PHE A 69 -1.32 -13.38 -17.09
CA PHE A 69 -2.03 -14.57 -17.53
C PHE A 69 -3.36 -14.26 -18.22
N VAL A 70 -3.92 -13.06 -18.05
CA VAL A 70 -5.22 -12.67 -18.60
C VAL A 70 -5.05 -11.73 -19.79
N SER A 71 -4.18 -10.73 -19.65
CA SER A 71 -4.01 -9.63 -20.59
C SER A 71 -3.63 -10.05 -22.01
N PRO A 72 -2.75 -11.05 -22.27
CA PRO A 72 -2.38 -11.42 -23.63
C PRO A 72 -3.56 -11.92 -24.47
N LYS A 73 -4.47 -12.69 -23.88
CA LYS A 73 -5.68 -13.17 -24.57
C LYS A 73 -6.59 -12.01 -24.96
N GLY A 74 -6.80 -11.06 -24.06
CA GLY A 74 -7.60 -9.87 -24.33
C GLY A 74 -6.98 -9.01 -25.44
N VAL A 75 -5.69 -8.67 -25.31
CA VAL A 75 -5.00 -7.83 -26.31
C VAL A 75 -5.00 -8.50 -27.69
N LEU A 76 -4.75 -9.81 -27.76
CA LEU A 76 -4.73 -10.52 -29.05
C LEU A 76 -6.13 -10.57 -29.70
N GLN A 77 -7.19 -10.76 -28.92
CA GLN A 77 -8.57 -10.78 -29.42
C GLN A 77 -8.98 -9.43 -30.03
N PHE A 78 -8.62 -8.30 -29.41
CA PHE A 78 -8.96 -6.97 -29.92
C PHE A 78 -8.01 -6.46 -31.00
N SER A 79 -6.74 -6.89 -30.97
CA SER A 79 -5.71 -6.45 -31.92
C SER A 79 -5.76 -7.18 -33.27
N GLY A 80 -6.33 -8.40 -33.30
CA GLY A 80 -6.50 -9.20 -34.53
C GLY A 80 -5.22 -9.77 -35.16
N SER A 81 -4.06 -9.14 -34.90
CA SER A 81 -2.74 -9.57 -35.35
C SER A 81 -1.71 -9.52 -34.22
N MET A 82 -0.79 -10.49 -34.22
CA MET A 82 0.28 -10.61 -33.22
C MET A 82 1.27 -9.45 -33.26
N GLY A 83 1.55 -8.89 -34.44
CA GLY A 83 2.43 -7.72 -34.59
C GLY A 83 1.85 -6.47 -33.93
N MET A 84 0.55 -6.21 -34.15
CA MET A 84 -0.15 -5.11 -33.50
C MET A 84 -0.25 -5.30 -31.99
N ALA A 85 -0.38 -6.54 -31.50
CA ALA A 85 -0.40 -6.82 -30.07
C ALA A 85 0.94 -6.44 -29.40
N LEU A 86 2.08 -6.72 -30.05
CA LEU A 86 3.39 -6.32 -29.54
C LEU A 86 3.57 -4.80 -29.50
N ILE A 87 3.05 -4.08 -30.50
CA ILE A 87 3.08 -2.61 -30.53
C ILE A 87 2.25 -2.04 -29.37
N VAL A 88 1.04 -2.57 -29.15
CA VAL A 88 0.19 -2.16 -28.01
C VAL A 88 0.91 -2.38 -26.68
N TRP A 89 1.58 -3.52 -26.52
CA TRP A 89 2.40 -3.79 -25.34
C TRP A 89 3.54 -2.77 -25.19
N ALA A 90 4.29 -2.50 -26.25
CA ALA A 90 5.39 -1.53 -26.21
C ALA A 90 4.91 -0.11 -25.86
N VAL A 91 3.81 0.34 -26.45
CA VAL A 91 3.21 1.66 -26.17
C VAL A 91 2.70 1.72 -24.73
N SER A 92 2.03 0.67 -24.24
CA SER A 92 1.55 0.62 -22.86
C SER A 92 2.69 0.66 -21.83
N GLY A 93 3.83 0.04 -22.14
CA GLY A 93 5.06 0.13 -21.36
C GLY A 93 5.62 1.54 -21.34
N LEU A 94 5.71 2.20 -22.50
CA LEU A 94 6.20 3.57 -22.59
C LEU A 94 5.31 4.57 -21.83
N LEU A 95 3.99 4.45 -21.96
CA LEU A 95 3.03 5.28 -21.21
C LEU A 95 3.16 5.06 -19.70
N SER A 96 3.33 3.81 -19.27
CA SER A 96 3.58 3.48 -17.86
C SER A 96 4.87 4.09 -17.33
N LEU A 97 5.94 4.12 -18.13
CA LEU A 97 7.21 4.75 -17.76
C LEU A 97 7.06 6.26 -17.55
N VAL A 98 6.38 6.95 -18.48
CA VAL A 98 6.13 8.39 -18.35
C VAL A 98 5.28 8.67 -17.10
N GLY A 99 4.23 7.89 -16.86
CA GLY A 99 3.41 8.01 -15.65
C GLY A 99 4.23 7.80 -14.37
N ALA A 100 5.09 6.78 -14.34
CA ALA A 100 5.96 6.51 -13.19
C ALA A 100 6.93 7.66 -12.91
N LEU A 101 7.49 8.33 -13.94
CA LEU A 101 8.34 9.50 -13.78
C LEU A 101 7.57 10.69 -13.18
N CYS A 102 6.37 10.97 -13.67
CA CYS A 102 5.52 12.03 -13.10
C CYS A 102 5.16 11.75 -11.63
N TYR A 103 4.85 10.49 -11.30
CA TYR A 103 4.61 10.07 -9.92
C TYR A 103 5.86 10.14 -9.04
N ALA A 104 7.04 9.87 -9.59
CA ALA A 104 8.29 10.01 -8.87
C ALA A 104 8.57 11.48 -8.50
N GLU A 105 8.37 12.41 -9.44
CA GLU A 105 8.48 13.84 -9.16
C GLU A 105 7.49 14.26 -8.07
N LEU A 106 6.22 13.89 -8.22
CA LEU A 106 5.18 14.22 -7.23
C LEU A 106 5.46 13.65 -5.84
N GLY A 107 5.97 12.41 -5.77
CA GLY A 107 6.36 11.76 -4.52
C GLY A 107 7.57 12.39 -3.83
N THR A 108 8.47 13.02 -4.59
CA THR A 108 9.57 13.80 -4.01
C THR A 108 9.15 15.21 -3.57
N LEU A 109 8.13 15.79 -4.23
CA LEU A 109 7.61 17.12 -3.90
C LEU A 109 6.75 17.12 -2.64
N ILE A 110 5.93 16.08 -2.43
CA ILE A 110 4.98 15.99 -1.31
C ILE A 110 5.30 14.74 -0.46
N PRO A 111 6.27 14.81 0.49
CA PRO A 111 6.66 13.68 1.33
C PRO A 111 5.69 13.49 2.51
N ARG A 112 4.39 13.30 2.20
CA ARG A 112 3.34 13.01 3.18
C ARG A 112 2.94 11.54 3.11
N SER A 113 2.67 10.93 4.27
CA SER A 113 2.09 9.60 4.34
C SER A 113 0.65 9.63 3.84
N GLY A 114 0.31 8.84 2.83
CA GLY A 114 -1.06 8.77 2.27
C GLY A 114 -1.14 8.49 0.76
N GLY A 115 -0.02 8.55 0.04
CA GLY A 115 0.04 8.24 -1.39
C GLY A 115 -0.89 9.13 -2.22
N ASP A 116 -1.65 8.53 -3.14
CA ASP A 116 -2.55 9.24 -4.05
C ASP A 116 -3.53 10.19 -3.34
N TYR A 117 -4.06 9.77 -2.18
CA TYR A 117 -4.96 10.61 -1.40
C TYR A 117 -4.28 11.89 -0.92
N ALA A 118 -3.03 11.79 -0.45
CA ALA A 118 -2.29 12.95 0.04
C ALA A 118 -1.98 13.95 -1.08
N TYR A 119 -1.70 13.46 -2.29
CA TYR A 119 -1.47 14.34 -3.45
C TYR A 119 -2.73 15.11 -3.84
N ILE A 120 -3.87 14.44 -3.90
CA ILE A 120 -5.15 15.07 -4.26
C ILE A 120 -5.60 16.05 -3.16
N TYR A 121 -5.38 15.70 -1.90
CA TYR A 121 -5.70 16.56 -0.76
C TYR A 121 -4.92 17.87 -0.80
N GLU A 122 -3.62 17.81 -1.11
CA GLU A 122 -2.76 19.00 -1.16
C GLU A 122 -3.13 19.93 -2.33
N VAL A 123 -3.50 19.38 -3.49
CA VAL A 123 -3.78 20.18 -4.71
C VAL A 123 -5.23 20.67 -4.79
N PHE A 124 -6.19 19.81 -4.46
CA PHE A 124 -7.62 20.05 -4.68
C PHE A 124 -8.44 20.23 -3.39
N GLY A 125 -7.81 20.01 -2.22
CA GLY A 125 -8.46 20.16 -0.93
C GLY A 125 -9.27 18.93 -0.48
N PRO A 126 -10.06 19.06 0.60
CA PRO A 126 -10.62 17.92 1.34
C PRO A 126 -11.74 17.19 0.60
N LEU A 127 -12.64 17.90 -0.09
CA LEU A 127 -13.82 17.30 -0.72
C LEU A 127 -13.46 16.40 -1.92
N PRO A 128 -12.61 16.84 -2.89
CA PRO A 128 -12.18 15.97 -3.98
C PRO A 128 -11.35 14.77 -3.51
N ALA A 129 -10.51 14.96 -2.48
CA ALA A 129 -9.74 13.88 -1.88
C ALA A 129 -10.64 12.81 -1.23
N PHE A 130 -11.71 13.23 -0.53
CA PHE A 130 -12.70 12.31 0.03
C PHE A 130 -13.43 11.52 -1.06
N LEU A 131 -13.86 12.18 -2.14
CA LEU A 131 -14.51 11.50 -3.27
C LEU A 131 -13.59 10.48 -3.95
N PHE A 132 -12.31 10.83 -4.14
CA PHE A 132 -11.33 9.89 -4.67
C PHE A 132 -11.18 8.66 -3.77
N LEU A 133 -11.06 8.86 -2.45
CA LEU A 133 -10.98 7.77 -1.49
C LEU A 133 -12.24 6.91 -1.51
N TRP A 134 -13.41 7.54 -1.57
CA TRP A 134 -14.71 6.86 -1.64
C TRP A 134 -14.83 5.94 -2.85
N VAL A 135 -14.52 6.45 -4.05
CA VAL A 135 -14.53 5.66 -5.29
C VAL A 135 -13.48 4.56 -5.25
N THR A 136 -12.29 4.86 -4.74
CA THR A 136 -11.21 3.88 -4.63
C THR A 136 -11.61 2.71 -3.74
N LEU A 137 -12.14 2.99 -2.55
CA LEU A 137 -12.53 1.97 -1.57
C LEU A 137 -13.77 1.16 -1.99
N LEU A 138 -14.78 1.80 -2.59
CA LEU A 138 -16.04 1.13 -2.91
C LEU A 138 -16.09 0.52 -4.30
N VAL A 139 -15.34 1.06 -5.26
CA VAL A 139 -15.42 0.65 -6.66
C VAL A 139 -14.13 -0.01 -7.10
N ILE A 140 -13.00 0.67 -6.97
CA ILE A 140 -11.74 0.23 -7.59
C ILE A 140 -11.20 -1.03 -6.91
N LEU A 141 -11.03 -1.00 -5.58
CA LEU A 141 -10.45 -2.12 -4.84
C LEU A 141 -11.32 -3.40 -4.90
N PRO A 142 -12.65 -3.35 -4.67
CA PRO A 142 -13.49 -4.55 -4.75
C PRO A 142 -13.52 -5.13 -6.16
N THR A 143 -13.65 -4.28 -7.19
CA THR A 143 -13.70 -4.72 -8.58
C THR A 143 -12.42 -5.45 -8.99
N SER A 144 -11.25 -4.90 -8.62
CA SER A 144 -9.96 -5.54 -8.88
C SER A 144 -9.87 -6.93 -8.25
N ASN A 145 -10.26 -7.05 -6.97
CA ASN A 145 -10.28 -8.33 -6.27
C ASN A 145 -11.24 -9.34 -6.91
N THR A 146 -12.42 -8.90 -7.34
CA THR A 146 -13.41 -9.75 -8.02
C THR A 146 -12.89 -10.24 -9.37
N VAL A 147 -12.26 -9.39 -10.18
CA VAL A 147 -11.69 -9.78 -11.47
C VAL A 147 -10.59 -10.84 -11.30
N MET A 148 -9.72 -10.69 -10.30
CA MET A 148 -8.69 -11.68 -9.98
C MET A 148 -9.30 -13.01 -9.53
N ALA A 149 -10.32 -12.99 -8.68
CA ALA A 149 -10.99 -14.21 -8.21
C ALA A 149 -11.73 -14.94 -9.33
N LEU A 150 -12.43 -14.21 -10.21
CA LEU A 150 -13.11 -14.78 -11.38
C LEU A 150 -12.12 -15.40 -12.35
N THR A 151 -10.99 -14.73 -12.57
CA THR A 151 -9.89 -15.25 -13.38
C THR A 151 -9.40 -16.59 -12.82
N PHE A 152 -9.11 -16.63 -11.51
CA PHE A 152 -8.64 -17.83 -10.83
C PHE A 152 -9.66 -18.98 -10.94
N ALA A 153 -10.94 -18.71 -10.70
CA ALA A 153 -12.01 -19.69 -10.82
C ALA A 153 -12.13 -20.23 -12.27
N THR A 154 -12.02 -19.35 -13.27
CA THR A 154 -12.05 -19.73 -14.69
C THR A 154 -10.88 -20.65 -15.04
N TYR A 155 -9.68 -20.35 -14.52
CA TYR A 155 -8.50 -21.18 -14.76
C TYR A 155 -8.59 -22.57 -14.11
N ILE A 156 -9.23 -22.70 -12.94
CA ILE A 156 -9.44 -24.00 -12.27
C ILE A 156 -10.52 -24.84 -12.95
N ILE A 157 -11.59 -24.22 -13.43
CA ILE A 157 -12.74 -24.93 -13.98
C ILE A 157 -12.48 -25.35 -15.44
N LYS A 158 -11.64 -24.61 -16.18
CA LYS A 158 -11.37 -24.89 -17.60
C LYS A 158 -10.88 -26.32 -17.89
N PRO A 159 -9.97 -26.94 -17.11
CA PRO A 159 -9.56 -28.32 -17.30
C PRO A 159 -10.65 -29.36 -17.00
N ALA A 160 -11.61 -29.04 -16.13
CA ALA A 160 -12.70 -29.97 -15.76
C ALA A 160 -13.79 -30.08 -16.84
N PHE A 161 -13.86 -29.10 -17.75
CA PHE A 161 -14.81 -29.09 -18.88
C PHE A 161 -14.08 -28.86 -20.21
N PRO A 162 -13.25 -29.82 -20.66
CA PRO A 162 -12.41 -29.65 -21.85
C PRO A 162 -13.20 -29.58 -23.16
N ASN A 163 -14.44 -30.11 -23.20
CA ASN A 163 -15.26 -30.24 -24.40
C ASN A 163 -16.47 -29.28 -24.45
N CYS A 164 -16.58 -28.35 -23.49
CA CYS A 164 -17.64 -27.34 -23.50
C CYS A 164 -17.08 -26.00 -23.98
N ASP A 165 -17.56 -25.50 -25.12
CA ASP A 165 -17.19 -24.18 -25.64
C ASP A 165 -17.63 -23.04 -24.72
N THR A 166 -18.67 -23.27 -23.91
CA THR A 166 -19.20 -22.33 -22.93
C THR A 166 -19.02 -22.87 -21.51
N LEU A 167 -18.19 -22.21 -20.71
CA LEU A 167 -18.05 -22.51 -19.28
C LEU A 167 -19.32 -22.06 -18.54
N PRO A 168 -19.96 -22.92 -17.72
CA PRO A 168 -21.14 -22.53 -16.97
C PRO A 168 -20.82 -21.40 -15.97
N GLU A 169 -21.56 -20.29 -16.05
CA GLU A 169 -21.26 -19.08 -15.25
C GLU A 169 -21.46 -19.26 -13.75
N ILE A 170 -22.48 -20.04 -13.36
CA ILE A 170 -22.85 -20.27 -11.97
C ILE A 170 -21.70 -20.88 -11.15
N PRO A 171 -21.07 -22.00 -11.56
CA PRO A 171 -19.96 -22.58 -10.80
C PRO A 171 -18.72 -21.68 -10.80
N VAL A 172 -18.44 -20.92 -11.85
CA VAL A 172 -17.33 -19.95 -11.88
C VAL A 172 -17.56 -18.85 -10.85
N LYS A 173 -18.76 -18.25 -10.83
CA LYS A 173 -19.12 -17.19 -9.87
C LYS A 173 -19.15 -17.73 -8.43
N LEU A 174 -19.67 -18.93 -8.20
CA LEU A 174 -19.73 -19.55 -6.88
C LEU A 174 -18.33 -19.87 -6.36
N LEU A 175 -17.45 -20.44 -7.19
CA LEU A 175 -16.06 -20.69 -6.82
C LEU A 175 -15.32 -19.38 -6.53
N ALA A 176 -15.50 -18.34 -7.35
CA ALA A 176 -14.91 -17.03 -7.10
C ALA A 176 -15.38 -16.42 -5.78
N ALA A 177 -16.68 -16.51 -5.46
CA ALA A 177 -17.23 -16.07 -4.18
C ALA A 177 -16.61 -16.82 -2.99
N VAL A 178 -16.47 -18.15 -3.07
CA VAL A 178 -15.81 -18.96 -2.04
C VAL A 178 -14.37 -18.52 -1.83
N VAL A 179 -13.62 -18.29 -2.91
CA VAL A 179 -12.22 -17.83 -2.85
C VAL A 179 -12.11 -16.46 -2.19
N ILE A 180 -12.99 -15.51 -2.55
CA ILE A 180 -13.02 -14.19 -1.94
C ILE A 180 -13.34 -14.31 -0.44
N CYS A 181 -14.40 -15.02 -0.06
CA CYS A 181 -14.77 -15.21 1.34
C CYS A 181 -13.65 -15.87 2.15
N PHE A 182 -12.97 -16.87 1.58
CA PHE A 182 -11.84 -17.53 2.22
C PHE A 182 -10.64 -16.59 2.41
N LEU A 183 -10.27 -15.83 1.37
CA LEU A 183 -9.20 -14.85 1.46
C LEU A 183 -9.54 -13.72 2.44
N THR A 184 -10.77 -13.22 2.43
CA THR A 184 -11.24 -12.22 3.40
C THR A 184 -11.19 -12.78 4.81
N TRP A 185 -11.65 -14.02 5.02
CA TRP A 185 -11.56 -14.68 6.32
C TRP A 185 -10.11 -14.82 6.79
N LEU A 186 -9.18 -15.24 5.93
CA LEU A 186 -7.75 -15.29 6.26
C LEU A 186 -7.19 -13.91 6.64
N ASN A 187 -7.57 -12.87 5.90
CA ASN A 187 -7.17 -11.50 6.17
C ASN A 187 -7.73 -11.00 7.52
N CYS A 188 -8.98 -11.34 7.87
CA CYS A 188 -9.62 -10.95 9.12
C CYS A 188 -9.14 -11.79 10.32
N ALA A 189 -8.89 -13.08 10.14
CA ALA A 189 -8.54 -13.99 11.23
C ALA A 189 -7.17 -13.66 11.81
N ASN A 190 -6.17 -13.46 10.96
CA ASN A 190 -4.84 -13.12 11.43
C ASN A 190 -3.98 -12.52 10.32
N VAL A 191 -3.90 -11.18 10.30
CA VAL A 191 -3.09 -10.38 9.34
C VAL A 191 -1.64 -10.86 9.25
N LYS A 192 -1.10 -11.48 10.31
CA LYS A 192 0.25 -12.08 10.29
C LYS A 192 0.39 -13.20 9.26
N TRP A 193 -0.65 -14.01 9.04
CA TRP A 193 -0.64 -15.10 8.07
C TRP A 193 -0.80 -14.60 6.65
N ALA A 194 -1.66 -13.60 6.41
CA ALA A 194 -1.78 -12.95 5.10
C ALA A 194 -0.44 -12.30 4.68
N LYS A 195 0.21 -11.58 5.61
CA LYS A 195 1.54 -11.02 5.39
C LYS A 195 2.61 -12.09 5.20
N MET A 196 2.53 -13.22 5.91
CA MET A 196 3.47 -14.34 5.75
C MET A 196 3.32 -15.00 4.38
N VAL A 197 2.10 -15.22 3.89
CA VAL A 197 1.87 -15.77 2.53
C VAL A 197 2.41 -14.82 1.47
N GLN A 198 2.12 -13.52 1.57
CA GLN A 198 2.65 -12.52 0.65
C GLN A 198 4.18 -12.40 0.75
N SER A 199 4.73 -12.52 1.96
CA SER A 199 6.17 -12.56 2.22
C SER A 199 6.81 -13.82 1.64
N VAL A 200 6.17 -14.99 1.69
CA VAL A 200 6.69 -16.22 1.06
C VAL A 200 6.70 -16.11 -0.46
N PHE A 201 5.65 -15.54 -1.08
CA PHE A 201 5.65 -15.29 -2.52
C PHE A 201 6.70 -14.25 -2.95
N THR A 202 6.85 -13.20 -2.15
CA THR A 202 7.84 -12.15 -2.40
C THR A 202 9.26 -12.66 -2.16
N ALA A 203 9.49 -13.38 -1.06
CA ALA A 203 10.74 -14.05 -0.74
C ALA A 203 11.09 -15.10 -1.79
N GLY A 204 10.12 -15.86 -2.31
CA GLY A 204 10.34 -16.77 -3.43
C GLY A 204 10.86 -16.04 -4.67
N LYS A 205 10.27 -14.89 -5.01
CA LYS A 205 10.76 -14.04 -6.11
C LYS A 205 12.18 -13.50 -5.85
N PHE A 206 12.46 -13.01 -4.64
CA PHE A 206 13.79 -12.51 -4.26
C PHE A 206 14.84 -13.61 -4.17
N TRP A 207 14.48 -14.79 -3.67
CA TRP A 207 15.37 -15.94 -3.55
C TRP A 207 15.75 -16.45 -4.94
N LEU A 208 14.79 -16.48 -5.88
CA LEU A 208 15.05 -16.77 -7.29
C LEU A 208 15.96 -15.71 -7.93
N SER A 209 15.73 -14.42 -7.66
CA SER A 209 16.60 -13.33 -8.12
C SER A 209 18.01 -13.47 -7.55
N ARG A 210 18.15 -13.81 -6.26
CA ARG A 210 19.42 -13.97 -5.57
C ARG A 210 20.20 -15.18 -6.06
N LEU A 211 19.51 -16.25 -6.46
CA LEU A 211 20.10 -17.40 -7.14
C LEU A 211 20.63 -17.04 -8.54
N SER A 212 19.89 -16.22 -9.30
CA SER A 212 20.36 -15.75 -10.62
C SER A 212 21.54 -14.79 -10.56
N SER A 213 21.73 -14.12 -9.42
CA SER A 213 22.91 -13.28 -9.13
C SER A 213 24.05 -14.04 -8.43
N VAL A 214 23.93 -15.36 -8.25
CA VAL A 214 25.11 -16.20 -8.00
C VAL A 214 25.70 -16.49 -9.37
N PRO A 215 26.79 -15.82 -9.79
CA PRO A 215 27.49 -16.25 -11.00
C PRO A 215 27.88 -17.71 -10.81
N GLU A 216 27.74 -18.50 -11.87
CA GLU A 216 28.23 -19.87 -11.97
C GLU A 216 29.65 -19.97 -11.40
N CYS A 217 29.77 -20.34 -10.14
CA CYS A 217 30.99 -20.83 -9.52
C CYS A 217 30.80 -22.32 -9.29
N ILE A 218 30.73 -23.08 -10.38
CA ILE A 218 31.08 -24.50 -10.41
C ILE A 218 31.95 -24.68 -11.66
N THR A 219 33.26 -24.55 -11.46
CA THR A 219 34.26 -25.36 -12.18
C THR A 219 34.76 -26.39 -11.19
#